data_AF-A0A2I1P818-F1
#
_entry.id   AF-A0A2I1P818-F1
#
_cell.length_a   1.000
_cell.length_b   1.000
_cell.length_c   1.000
_cell.angle_alpha   90.00
_cell.angle_beta   90.00
_cell.angle_gamma   90.00
#
_symmetry.space_group_name_H-M   'P 1'
#
loop_
_entity.id
_entity.type
_entity.pdbx_description
1 polymer ?
#
loop_
_entity_poly.entity_id
_entity_poly.type
_entity_poly.pdbx_seq_one_letter_code
_entity_poly.pdbx_strand_id
1 'polypeptide(L)'
;MTTDDRTPEEIAQEVEDQRSLTDARVPEVPGPEREHPDPTTKRGKLAENVRDALAALPAHFASRTFIEGLEAGDLFSLNSMLGGSIEIQVVQTLNRLRAVWDPDEEWEEYAFVRSAQTFPDVRLATSSPARVAAGEAVGLGLELKGWYLLSREGEPSFRYTVSRDACDVHDLLVVVPWHLSNVLAGDPVVYAPYVESARYAADMRNHYWTTERRESDERKAVEAVAKGKKPKKLPDNYYDIRSPDGLQPYPAPKTKTADVAAHDGGSNFGRVARASGLMDDYVEDSLRARVAGIEARHWVAFFKAYAEGAQKGELHDRIMRQIARQRQEQNLDSDDIAVLLREWVNRLPGG
;
A
#
# COMPACT_ATOMS: atom_id res chain seq x y z
N MET A 1 -51.51 -17.20 21.46
CA MET A 1 -51.12 -17.39 20.06
C MET A 1 -51.80 -16.29 19.28
N THR A 2 -51.06 -15.22 18.94
CA THR A 2 -51.55 -14.16 18.06
C THR A 2 -51.31 -14.61 16.63
N THR A 3 -52.39 -14.95 15.92
CA THR A 3 -52.35 -15.23 14.50
C THR A 3 -52.17 -13.90 13.77
N ASP A 4 -51.17 -13.85 12.92
CA ASP A 4 -50.89 -12.73 12.04
C ASP A 4 -51.94 -12.76 10.91
N ASP A 5 -52.89 -11.83 10.94
CA ASP A 5 -54.05 -11.76 10.03
C ASP A 5 -53.72 -11.12 8.67
N ARG A 6 -52.43 -10.89 8.37
CA ARG A 6 -51.98 -10.35 7.09
C ARG A 6 -52.14 -11.39 5.98
N THR A 7 -52.68 -10.95 4.85
CA THR A 7 -52.81 -11.77 3.65
C THR A 7 -51.44 -12.06 3.03
N PRO A 8 -51.30 -13.17 2.27
CA PRO A 8 -50.05 -13.49 1.59
C PRO A 8 -49.55 -12.38 0.64
N GLU A 9 -50.46 -11.59 0.07
CA GLU A 9 -50.14 -10.44 -0.79
C GLU A 9 -49.59 -9.26 0.02
N GLU A 10 -50.12 -8.98 1.22
CA GLU A 10 -49.59 -7.96 2.12
C GLU A 10 -48.20 -8.31 2.64
N ILE A 11 -47.95 -9.60 2.94
CA ILE A 11 -46.63 -10.10 3.33
C ILE A 11 -45.65 -9.99 2.16
N ALA A 12 -46.08 -10.29 0.93
CA ALA A 12 -45.24 -10.17 -0.25
C ALA A 12 -44.87 -8.71 -0.53
N GLN A 13 -45.83 -7.78 -0.43
CA GLN A 13 -45.59 -6.36 -0.63
C GLN A 13 -44.65 -5.78 0.44
N GLU A 14 -44.78 -6.19 1.71
CA GLU A 14 -43.88 -5.74 2.77
C GLU A 14 -42.45 -6.29 2.58
N VAL A 15 -42.29 -7.50 2.05
CA VAL A 15 -40.98 -8.07 1.69
C VAL A 15 -40.38 -7.35 0.47
N GLU A 16 -41.20 -6.96 -0.50
CA GLU A 16 -40.80 -6.17 -1.67
C GLU A 16 -40.38 -4.75 -1.27
N ASP A 17 -41.15 -4.10 -0.39
CA ASP A 17 -40.87 -2.75 0.13
C ASP A 17 -39.63 -2.74 1.05
N GLN A 18 -39.43 -3.79 1.87
CA GLN A 18 -38.19 -3.96 2.66
C GLN A 18 -36.97 -4.28 1.78
N ARG A 19 -37.17 -4.98 0.65
CA ARG A 19 -36.14 -5.15 -0.38
C ARG A 19 -35.83 -3.84 -1.10
N SER A 20 -36.82 -3.02 -1.44
CA SER A 20 -36.58 -1.72 -2.09
C SER A 20 -35.92 -0.71 -1.15
N LEU A 21 -36.15 -0.81 0.17
CA LEU A 21 -35.47 -0.04 1.20
C LEU A 21 -34.01 -0.47 1.42
N THR A 22 -33.65 -1.72 1.08
CA THR A 22 -32.27 -2.24 1.15
C THR A 22 -31.52 -2.11 -0.17
N ASP A 23 -32.23 -1.93 -1.29
CA ASP A 23 -31.69 -1.75 -2.65
C ASP A 23 -31.74 -0.29 -3.14
N ALA A 24 -32.21 0.64 -2.29
CA ALA A 24 -32.00 2.06 -2.51
C ALA A 24 -30.49 2.31 -2.52
N ARG A 25 -29.91 2.47 -3.72
CA ARG A 25 -28.53 2.90 -3.90
C ARG A 25 -28.31 4.12 -3.02
N VAL A 26 -27.56 3.93 -1.94
CA VAL A 26 -27.00 5.03 -1.18
C VAL A 26 -26.29 5.89 -2.23
N PRO A 27 -26.63 7.18 -2.36
CA PRO A 27 -25.95 8.03 -3.32
C PRO A 27 -24.45 7.96 -3.01
N GLU A 28 -23.66 7.51 -3.99
CA GLU A 28 -22.20 7.48 -3.89
C GLU A 28 -21.75 8.90 -3.52
N VAL A 29 -21.19 9.06 -2.32
CA VAL A 29 -20.52 10.31 -1.96
C VAL A 29 -19.33 10.41 -2.90
N PRO A 30 -19.24 11.44 -3.76
CA PRO A 30 -18.12 11.56 -4.69
C PRO A 30 -16.82 11.53 -3.90
N GLY A 31 -15.91 10.64 -4.28
CA GLY A 31 -14.58 10.61 -3.71
C GLY A 31 -13.84 11.95 -3.95
N PRO A 32 -12.75 12.20 -3.22
CA PRO A 32 -11.85 13.32 -3.50
C PRO A 32 -11.48 13.41 -4.99
N GLU A 33 -11.33 14.63 -5.50
CA GLU A 33 -10.83 14.86 -6.86
C GLU A 33 -9.30 14.94 -6.87
N ARG A 34 -8.70 14.34 -7.90
CA ARG A 34 -7.25 14.39 -8.09
C ARG A 34 -6.86 15.75 -8.69
N GLU A 35 -5.97 16.46 -8.01
CA GLU A 35 -5.33 17.65 -8.54
C GLU A 35 -4.11 17.23 -9.37
N HIS A 36 -4.02 17.73 -10.60
CA HIS A 36 -2.94 17.41 -11.53
C HIS A 36 -2.00 18.61 -11.69
N PRO A 37 -0.67 18.42 -11.60
CA PRO A 37 0.28 19.44 -12.02
C PRO A 37 0.04 19.89 -13.46
N ASP A 38 0.21 21.17 -13.76
CA ASP A 38 0.14 21.66 -15.14
C ASP A 38 1.37 21.16 -15.92
N PRO A 39 1.20 20.23 -16.89
CA PRO A 39 2.30 19.59 -17.59
C PRO A 39 3.07 20.55 -18.51
N THR A 40 2.55 21.75 -18.76
CA THR A 40 3.24 22.77 -19.56
C THR A 40 4.28 23.55 -18.74
N THR A 41 4.17 23.53 -17.41
CA THR A 41 5.11 24.18 -16.51
C THR A 41 6.38 23.37 -16.33
N LYS A 42 7.49 24.04 -16.02
CA LYS A 42 8.77 23.39 -15.71
C LYS A 42 8.66 22.32 -14.60
N ARG A 43 7.88 22.58 -13.55
CA ARG A 43 7.65 21.61 -12.45
C ARG A 43 6.70 20.49 -12.83
N GLY A 44 5.68 20.75 -13.66
CA GLY A 44 4.79 19.71 -14.16
C GLY A 44 5.51 18.72 -15.07
N LYS A 45 6.34 19.20 -15.99
CA LYS A 45 7.22 18.33 -16.81
C LYS A 45 8.14 17.48 -15.94
N LEU A 46 8.78 18.09 -14.95
CA LEU A 46 9.62 17.37 -14.00
C LEU A 46 8.85 16.25 -13.30
N ALA A 47 7.62 16.50 -12.82
CA ALA A 47 6.82 15.50 -12.13
C ALA A 47 6.55 14.27 -13.02
N GLU A 48 6.21 14.47 -14.29
CA GLU A 48 6.02 13.37 -15.26
C GLU A 48 7.33 12.64 -15.56
N ASN A 49 8.42 13.36 -15.83
CA ASN A 49 9.71 12.72 -16.10
C ASN A 49 10.24 11.93 -14.88
N VAL A 50 9.93 12.37 -13.65
CA VAL A 50 10.24 11.61 -12.42
C VAL A 50 9.38 10.35 -12.30
N ARG A 51 8.11 10.39 -12.72
CA ARG A 51 7.27 9.18 -12.81
C ARG A 51 7.88 8.17 -13.78
N ASP A 52 8.36 8.62 -14.94
CA ASP A 52 9.04 7.77 -15.91
C ASP A 52 10.34 7.17 -15.35
N ALA A 53 11.15 7.97 -14.66
CA ALA A 53 12.36 7.49 -13.99
C ALA A 53 12.05 6.47 -12.89
N LEU A 54 10.95 6.64 -12.14
CA LEU A 54 10.48 5.67 -11.15
C LEU A 54 9.98 4.38 -11.82
N ALA A 55 9.27 4.46 -12.95
CA ALA A 55 8.84 3.29 -13.71
C ALA A 55 10.03 2.47 -14.27
N ALA A 56 11.14 3.15 -14.62
CA ALA A 56 12.37 2.52 -15.07
C ALA A 56 13.21 1.89 -13.93
N LEU A 57 12.85 2.15 -12.66
CA LEU A 57 13.64 1.73 -11.49
C LEU A 57 14.05 0.24 -11.50
N PRO A 58 13.19 -0.74 -11.84
CA PRO A 58 13.57 -2.16 -11.85
C PRO A 58 14.73 -2.50 -12.79
N ALA A 59 14.88 -1.79 -13.90
CA ALA A 59 15.95 -2.02 -14.86
C ALA A 59 17.32 -1.47 -14.40
N HIS A 60 17.32 -0.53 -13.46
CA HIS A 60 18.52 0.21 -13.04
C HIS A 60 18.85 0.05 -11.55
N PHE A 61 17.97 -0.60 -10.80
CA PHE A 61 18.18 -0.89 -9.40
C PHE A 61 19.24 -1.98 -9.26
N ALA A 62 20.25 -1.68 -8.46
CA ALA A 62 21.29 -2.64 -8.11
C ALA A 62 21.55 -2.53 -6.61
N SER A 63 21.34 -3.62 -5.90
CA SER A 63 21.78 -3.74 -4.52
C SER A 63 23.21 -4.28 -4.48
N ARG A 64 24.00 -3.80 -3.52
CA ARG A 64 25.27 -4.44 -3.15
C ARG A 64 25.11 -5.31 -1.89
N THR A 65 23.89 -5.41 -1.38
CA THR A 65 23.57 -6.13 -0.15
C THR A 65 23.06 -7.50 -0.52
N PHE A 66 23.78 -8.53 -0.08
CA PHE A 66 23.38 -9.92 -0.21
C PHE A 66 22.98 -10.45 1.17
N ILE A 67 21.86 -11.16 1.24
CA ILE A 67 21.23 -11.55 2.51
C ILE A 67 21.14 -13.07 2.58
N GLU A 68 21.63 -13.65 3.67
CA GLU A 68 21.58 -15.10 3.92
C GLU A 68 21.27 -15.38 5.39
N GLY A 69 20.89 -16.63 5.67
CA GLY A 69 20.68 -17.10 7.05
C GLY A 69 19.39 -16.59 7.69
N LEU A 70 18.40 -16.16 6.91
CA LEU A 70 17.08 -15.79 7.42
C LEU A 70 16.24 -17.05 7.68
N GLU A 71 15.61 -17.12 8.84
CA GLU A 71 14.56 -18.09 9.09
C GLU A 71 13.24 -17.64 8.44
N ALA A 72 12.38 -18.57 8.05
CA ALA A 72 11.09 -18.26 7.43
C ALA A 72 10.18 -17.39 8.35
N GLY A 73 10.35 -17.50 9.66
CA GLY A 73 9.63 -16.66 10.64
C GLY A 73 10.09 -15.19 10.62
N ASP A 74 11.34 -14.93 10.23
CA ASP A 74 11.94 -13.59 10.23
C ASP A 74 11.62 -12.79 8.98
N LEU A 75 11.13 -13.44 7.91
CA LEU A 75 10.75 -12.80 6.66
C LEU A 75 9.82 -11.60 6.85
N PHE A 76 8.89 -11.69 7.80
CA PHE A 76 7.93 -10.62 8.04
C PHE A 76 8.54 -9.38 8.70
N SER A 77 9.75 -9.49 9.25
CA SER A 77 10.49 -8.37 9.83
C SER A 77 11.37 -7.64 8.81
N LEU A 78 11.52 -8.17 7.58
CA LEU A 78 12.46 -7.64 6.59
C LEU A 78 12.19 -6.19 6.18
N ASN A 79 10.93 -5.76 6.17
CA ASN A 79 10.61 -4.35 5.94
C ASN A 79 11.22 -3.43 6.99
N SER A 80 11.18 -3.84 8.25
CA SER A 80 11.77 -3.07 9.36
C SER A 80 13.29 -3.10 9.30
N MET A 81 13.89 -4.23 8.89
CA MET A 81 15.35 -4.38 8.83
C MET A 81 15.98 -3.68 7.63
N LEU A 82 15.34 -3.71 6.46
CA LEU A 82 15.97 -3.38 5.17
C LEU A 82 15.25 -2.28 4.40
N GLY A 83 14.02 -1.91 4.78
CA GLY A 83 13.25 -0.88 4.07
C GLY A 83 14.03 0.43 3.90
N GLY A 84 14.73 0.87 4.95
CA GLY A 84 15.58 2.07 4.88
C GLY A 84 16.75 1.96 3.89
N SER A 85 17.32 0.76 3.72
CA SER A 85 18.39 0.51 2.74
C SER A 85 17.84 0.52 1.30
N ILE A 86 16.64 -0.04 1.09
CA ILE A 86 15.95 0.04 -0.20
C ILE A 86 15.66 1.49 -0.56
N GLU A 87 15.13 2.28 0.38
CA GLU A 87 14.86 3.71 0.19
C GLU A 87 16.12 4.49 -0.22
N ILE A 88 17.27 4.20 0.41
CA ILE A 88 18.57 4.81 0.04
C ILE A 88 18.97 4.43 -1.39
N GLN A 89 18.85 3.15 -1.75
CA GLN A 89 19.23 2.65 -3.08
C GLN A 89 18.32 3.21 -4.18
N VAL A 90 17.04 3.42 -3.89
CA VAL A 90 16.10 4.12 -4.79
C VAL A 90 16.57 5.55 -5.05
N VAL A 91 16.91 6.32 -4.02
CA VAL A 91 17.41 7.71 -4.17
C VAL A 91 18.71 7.77 -4.99
N GLN A 92 19.64 6.84 -4.74
CA GLN A 92 20.86 6.75 -5.52
C GLN A 92 20.58 6.40 -7.00
N THR A 93 19.60 5.53 -7.24
CA THR A 93 19.20 5.13 -8.59
C THR A 93 18.55 6.28 -9.34
N LEU A 94 17.65 7.02 -8.69
CA LEU A 94 17.05 8.24 -9.26
C LEU A 94 18.14 9.22 -9.69
N ASN A 95 19.12 9.53 -8.83
CA ASN A 95 20.20 10.44 -9.22
C ASN A 95 21.04 9.95 -10.42
N ARG A 96 21.18 8.63 -10.62
CA ARG A 96 21.82 8.07 -11.83
C ARG A 96 20.95 8.19 -13.08
N LEU A 97 19.64 8.24 -12.91
CA LEU A 97 18.66 8.41 -13.98
C LEU A 97 18.40 9.88 -14.34
N ARG A 98 19.33 10.80 -14.07
CA ARG A 98 19.18 12.23 -14.41
C ARG A 98 18.76 12.46 -15.85
N ALA A 99 19.38 11.78 -16.81
CA ALA A 99 19.04 11.92 -18.21
C ALA A 99 17.58 11.52 -18.55
N VAL A 100 16.91 10.80 -17.65
CA VAL A 100 15.48 10.47 -17.77
C VAL A 100 14.62 11.56 -17.14
N TRP A 101 14.90 11.98 -15.90
CA TRP A 101 14.04 12.94 -15.19
C TRP A 101 14.34 14.43 -15.47
N ASP A 102 15.51 14.75 -15.99
CA ASP A 102 15.97 16.10 -16.37
C ASP A 102 16.65 16.07 -17.75
N PRO A 103 15.91 15.71 -18.82
CA PRO A 103 16.48 15.55 -20.16
C PRO A 103 16.88 16.89 -20.80
N ASP A 104 16.26 17.99 -20.38
CA ASP A 104 16.46 19.34 -20.91
C ASP A 104 17.47 20.16 -20.06
N GLU A 105 18.12 19.54 -19.07
CA GLU A 105 19.10 20.17 -18.18
C GLU A 105 18.55 21.42 -17.46
N GLU A 106 17.26 21.43 -17.13
CA GLU A 106 16.62 22.54 -16.41
C GLU A 106 16.87 22.45 -14.90
N TRP A 107 17.31 21.30 -14.38
CA TRP A 107 17.47 20.99 -12.95
C TRP A 107 18.90 20.58 -12.56
N GLU A 108 19.92 21.03 -13.31
CA GLU A 108 21.33 20.69 -13.09
C GLU A 108 21.82 20.87 -11.65
N GLU A 109 21.43 21.97 -11.00
CA GLU A 109 21.83 22.32 -9.62
C GLU A 109 21.10 21.51 -8.53
N TYR A 110 20.20 20.60 -8.91
CA TYR A 110 19.36 19.84 -7.99
C TYR A 110 19.75 18.38 -7.93
N ALA A 111 19.58 17.74 -6.78
CA ALA A 111 19.73 16.28 -6.62
C ALA A 111 18.69 15.74 -5.65
N PHE A 112 18.32 14.47 -5.81
CA PHE A 112 17.48 13.78 -4.83
C PHE A 112 18.28 13.53 -3.55
N VAL A 113 17.78 14.04 -2.43
CA VAL A 113 18.39 13.92 -1.10
C VAL A 113 17.36 13.41 -0.09
N ARG A 114 17.80 12.56 0.84
CA ARG A 114 16.94 12.10 1.95
C ARG A 114 16.81 13.17 3.02
N SER A 115 15.61 13.30 3.59
CA SER A 115 15.27 14.24 4.66
C SER A 115 14.70 13.52 5.88
N ALA A 116 15.55 12.83 6.66
CA ALA A 116 15.12 11.94 7.75
C ALA A 116 14.35 12.60 8.92
N GLN A 117 14.24 13.93 8.96
CA GLN A 117 13.53 14.67 10.03
C GLN A 117 12.51 15.68 9.49
N THR A 118 12.20 15.61 8.19
CA THR A 118 11.35 16.62 7.55
C THR A 118 10.63 16.02 6.36
N PHE A 119 9.31 16.08 6.37
CA PHE A 119 8.49 15.69 5.23
C PHE A 119 8.76 16.58 4.00
N PRO A 120 8.87 16.06 2.77
CA PRO A 120 8.85 14.63 2.42
C PRO A 120 10.17 13.92 2.68
N ASP A 121 10.12 12.59 2.85
CA ASP A 121 11.29 11.73 3.12
C ASP A 121 12.44 11.90 2.12
N VAL A 122 12.13 12.25 0.87
CA VAL A 122 13.09 12.56 -0.20
C VAL A 122 12.69 13.87 -0.86
N ARG A 123 13.66 14.72 -1.20
CA ARG A 123 13.45 15.97 -1.92
C ARG A 123 14.41 16.08 -3.09
N LEU A 124 13.93 16.52 -4.25
CA LEU A 124 14.80 17.06 -5.29
C LEU A 124 15.16 18.48 -4.86
N ALA A 125 16.37 18.68 -4.34
CA ALA A 125 16.77 19.92 -3.69
C ALA A 125 18.09 20.46 -4.24
N THR A 126 18.27 21.77 -4.12
CA THR A 126 19.52 22.46 -4.44
C THR A 126 20.13 23.10 -3.20
N SER A 127 21.46 23.22 -3.18
CA SER A 127 22.21 24.00 -2.18
C SER A 127 22.61 25.39 -2.69
N SER A 128 22.21 25.76 -3.92
CA SER A 128 22.53 27.03 -4.56
C SER A 128 21.95 28.21 -3.75
N PRO A 129 22.79 29.11 -3.19
CA PRO A 129 22.29 30.21 -2.37
C PRO A 129 21.32 31.13 -3.11
N ALA A 130 21.51 31.33 -4.42
CA ALA A 130 20.64 32.15 -5.24
C ALA A 130 19.24 31.54 -5.39
N ARG A 131 19.15 30.24 -5.69
CA ARG A 131 17.88 29.49 -5.80
C ARG A 131 17.16 29.44 -4.46
N VAL A 132 17.89 29.17 -3.38
CA VAL A 132 17.33 29.13 -2.02
C VAL A 132 16.75 30.50 -1.63
N ALA A 133 17.46 31.60 -1.90
CA ALA A 133 16.96 32.95 -1.63
C ALA A 133 15.73 33.31 -2.48
N ALA A 134 15.58 32.73 -3.67
CA ALA A 134 14.41 32.89 -4.54
C ALA A 134 13.21 32.00 -4.13
N GLY A 135 13.34 31.16 -3.09
CA GLY A 135 12.29 30.22 -2.68
C GLY A 135 12.23 28.94 -3.53
N GLU A 136 13.24 28.68 -4.36
CA GLU A 136 13.31 27.53 -5.28
C GLU A 136 14.16 26.39 -4.71
N ALA A 137 14.27 26.27 -3.38
CA ALA A 137 15.15 25.30 -2.74
C ALA A 137 14.76 23.82 -3.05
N VAL A 138 13.49 23.58 -3.34
CA VAL A 138 12.93 22.24 -3.60
C VAL A 138 12.13 22.26 -4.90
N GLY A 139 12.44 21.33 -5.80
CA GLY A 139 11.71 21.14 -7.07
C GLY A 139 10.45 20.30 -6.91
N LEU A 140 10.58 19.16 -6.23
CA LEU A 140 9.47 18.31 -5.76
C LEU A 140 9.98 17.39 -4.64
N GLY A 141 9.06 16.75 -3.92
CA GLY A 141 9.38 15.73 -2.93
C GLY A 141 8.70 14.39 -3.20
N LEU A 142 9.29 13.35 -2.62
CA LEU A 142 8.78 11.98 -2.64
C LEU A 142 8.62 11.51 -1.20
N GLU A 143 7.42 11.07 -0.85
CA GLU A 143 7.19 10.26 0.34
C GLU A 143 7.38 8.79 -0.06
N LEU A 144 8.53 8.23 0.33
CA LEU A 144 9.01 6.97 -0.20
C LEU A 144 8.89 5.84 0.82
N LYS A 145 8.29 4.71 0.40
CA LYS A 145 8.20 3.52 1.23
C LYS A 145 8.59 2.25 0.51
N GLY A 146 9.50 1.47 1.12
CA GLY A 146 9.73 0.08 0.72
C GLY A 146 8.63 -0.86 1.21
N TRP A 147 8.17 -1.77 0.35
CA TRP A 147 7.23 -2.84 0.67
C TRP A 147 7.80 -4.21 0.30
N TYR A 148 8.13 -5.01 1.29
CA TYR A 148 8.51 -6.41 1.11
C TYR A 148 7.29 -7.18 0.61
N LEU A 149 7.33 -7.61 -0.65
CA LEU A 149 6.21 -8.18 -1.39
C LEU A 149 5.66 -9.46 -0.74
N LEU A 150 6.54 -10.21 -0.06
CA LEU A 150 6.17 -11.45 0.62
C LEU A 150 5.80 -11.23 2.10
N SER A 151 5.48 -9.98 2.49
CA SER A 151 5.02 -9.66 3.84
C SER A 151 3.71 -10.37 4.19
N ARG A 152 3.48 -10.58 5.49
CA ARG A 152 2.30 -11.32 5.99
C ARG A 152 0.98 -10.67 5.60
N GLU A 153 0.95 -9.34 5.56
CA GLU A 153 -0.26 -8.58 5.27
C GLU A 153 -0.68 -8.73 3.80
N GLY A 154 0.24 -9.11 2.89
CA GLY A 154 -0.02 -9.18 1.45
C GLY A 154 -0.22 -7.82 0.79
N GLU A 155 -0.10 -6.74 1.55
CA GLU A 155 -0.24 -5.35 1.14
C GLU A 155 0.81 -4.50 1.86
N PRO A 156 1.13 -3.28 1.39
CA PRO A 156 2.03 -2.40 2.10
C PRO A 156 1.39 -1.91 3.41
N SER A 157 2.09 -2.09 4.52
CA SER A 157 1.70 -1.57 5.83
C SER A 157 1.91 -0.06 5.99
N PHE A 158 2.03 0.66 4.86
CA PHE A 158 2.44 2.05 4.84
C PHE A 158 1.38 2.94 5.48
N ARG A 159 1.80 3.64 6.54
CA ARG A 159 0.99 4.62 7.25
C ARG A 159 1.38 6.01 6.80
N TYR A 160 0.57 6.60 5.93
CA TYR A 160 0.73 7.95 5.46
C TYR A 160 -0.26 8.86 6.20
N THR A 161 0.22 9.63 7.18
CA THR A 161 -0.65 10.53 7.98
C THR A 161 -0.45 12.00 7.65
N VAL A 162 0.38 12.33 6.66
CA VAL A 162 0.71 13.72 6.36
C VAL A 162 -0.52 14.47 5.86
N SER A 163 -0.73 15.67 6.38
CA SER A 163 -1.84 16.55 6.01
C SER A 163 -1.68 17.04 4.58
N ARG A 164 -2.81 17.23 3.88
CA ARG A 164 -2.82 17.74 2.49
C ARG A 164 -2.03 19.03 2.35
N ASP A 165 -2.13 19.93 3.32
CA ASP A 165 -1.53 21.28 3.27
C ASP A 165 0.00 21.28 3.45
N ALA A 166 0.58 20.18 3.93
CA ALA A 166 2.03 20.01 3.96
C ALA A 166 2.61 19.53 2.63
N CYS A 167 1.76 19.13 1.67
CA CYS A 167 2.16 18.53 0.41
C CYS A 167 2.05 19.54 -0.74
N ASP A 168 3.09 19.66 -1.56
CA ASP A 168 3.02 20.39 -2.82
C ASP A 168 2.21 19.58 -3.85
N VAL A 169 1.60 20.24 -4.83
CA VAL A 169 0.84 19.57 -5.90
C VAL A 169 1.71 18.63 -6.74
N HIS A 170 3.03 18.88 -6.80
CA HIS A 170 3.99 18.05 -7.52
C HIS A 170 4.57 16.90 -6.68
N ASP A 171 4.28 16.85 -5.36
CA ASP A 171 4.82 15.81 -4.48
C ASP A 171 4.17 14.45 -4.75
N LEU A 172 4.98 13.39 -4.66
CA LEU A 172 4.57 12.03 -4.98
C LEU A 172 4.64 11.14 -3.74
N LEU A 173 3.61 10.31 -3.54
CA LEU A 173 3.65 9.13 -2.69
C LEU A 173 4.17 7.95 -3.53
N VAL A 174 5.24 7.31 -3.07
CA VAL A 174 5.93 6.25 -3.80
C VAL A 174 6.04 5.01 -2.94
N VAL A 175 5.48 3.89 -3.38
CA VAL A 175 5.64 2.58 -2.72
C VAL A 175 6.38 1.63 -3.64
N VAL A 176 7.55 1.17 -3.21
CA VAL A 176 8.45 0.30 -3.98
C VAL A 176 8.33 -1.13 -3.47
N PRO A 177 7.66 -2.05 -4.19
CA PRO A 177 7.64 -3.45 -3.83
C PRO A 177 9.02 -4.05 -4.08
N TRP A 178 9.44 -4.95 -3.21
CA TRP A 178 10.72 -5.65 -3.35
C TRP A 178 10.69 -7.02 -2.69
N HIS A 179 11.60 -7.89 -3.10
CA HIS A 179 11.79 -9.22 -2.51
C HIS A 179 13.26 -9.62 -2.58
N LEU A 180 13.64 -10.75 -1.96
CA LEU A 180 14.96 -11.34 -2.14
C LEU A 180 14.93 -12.33 -3.30
N SER A 181 15.96 -12.31 -4.16
CA SER A 181 16.02 -13.12 -5.39
C SER A 181 15.79 -14.63 -5.20
N ASN A 182 16.16 -15.19 -4.03
CA ASN A 182 15.92 -16.60 -3.67
C ASN A 182 14.93 -16.75 -2.51
N VAL A 183 13.92 -15.88 -2.41
CA VAL A 183 12.85 -15.88 -1.40
C VAL A 183 13.35 -15.61 0.03
N LEU A 184 14.13 -16.53 0.59
CA LEU A 184 14.73 -16.47 1.94
C LEU A 184 16.13 -15.85 1.95
N ALA A 185 16.74 -15.67 0.77
CA ALA A 185 18.10 -15.19 0.64
C ALA A 185 18.30 -14.50 -0.71
N GLY A 186 19.44 -13.86 -0.87
CA GLY A 186 19.85 -13.23 -2.12
C GLY A 186 19.84 -11.71 -2.08
N ASP A 187 20.05 -11.12 -3.25
CA ASP A 187 19.98 -9.67 -3.45
C ASP A 187 18.52 -9.19 -3.46
N PRO A 188 18.24 -7.99 -2.91
CA PRO A 188 17.00 -7.30 -3.12
C PRO A 188 16.72 -7.03 -4.60
N VAL A 189 15.53 -7.42 -5.05
CA VAL A 189 14.97 -7.15 -6.37
C VAL A 189 13.71 -6.33 -6.19
N VAL A 190 13.62 -5.21 -6.91
CA VAL A 190 12.50 -4.26 -6.84
C VAL A 190 11.59 -4.38 -8.06
N TYR A 191 10.35 -3.96 -7.90
CA TYR A 191 9.34 -3.88 -8.94
C TYR A 191 9.04 -2.42 -9.31
N ALA A 192 8.31 -2.22 -10.41
CA ALA A 192 7.84 -0.89 -10.79
C ALA A 192 7.05 -0.31 -9.62
N PRO A 193 7.38 0.88 -9.10
CA PRO A 193 6.71 1.44 -7.92
C PRO A 193 5.28 1.85 -8.19
N TYR A 194 4.45 1.86 -7.14
CA TYR A 194 3.21 2.61 -7.13
C TYR A 194 3.54 4.08 -6.93
N VAL A 195 2.99 4.95 -7.78
CA VAL A 195 3.27 6.39 -7.75
C VAL A 195 1.96 7.18 -7.85
N GLU A 196 1.64 7.94 -6.81
CA GLU A 196 0.42 8.75 -6.74
C GLU A 196 0.74 10.16 -6.22
N SER A 197 -0.14 11.14 -6.49
CA SER A 197 -0.08 12.46 -5.86
C SER A 197 -0.15 12.33 -4.33
N ALA A 198 0.82 12.92 -3.62
CA ALA A 198 0.87 12.92 -2.16
C ALA A 198 -0.34 13.66 -1.54
N ARG A 199 -0.82 14.70 -2.23
CA ARG A 199 -2.03 15.46 -1.86
C ARG A 199 -3.28 14.59 -1.99
N TYR A 200 -3.44 13.94 -3.14
CA TYR A 200 -4.57 13.06 -3.38
C TYR A 200 -4.61 11.88 -2.41
N ALA A 201 -3.47 11.25 -2.13
CA ALA A 201 -3.39 10.17 -1.14
C ALA A 201 -3.78 10.64 0.28
N ALA A 202 -3.49 11.89 0.65
CA ALA A 202 -3.89 12.46 1.93
C ALA A 202 -5.42 12.62 2.02
N ASP A 203 -6.05 13.09 0.93
CA ASP A 203 -7.50 13.22 0.88
C ASP A 203 -8.20 11.88 0.86
N MET A 204 -7.72 10.93 0.06
CA MET A 204 -8.28 9.58 0.00
C MET A 204 -8.20 8.87 1.36
N ARG A 205 -7.10 9.04 2.11
CA ARG A 205 -7.03 8.58 3.51
C ARG A 205 -8.13 9.19 4.37
N ASN A 206 -8.30 10.51 4.30
CA ASN A 206 -9.29 11.22 5.13
C ASN A 206 -10.72 10.81 4.73
N HIS A 207 -10.97 10.64 3.43
CA HIS A 207 -12.22 10.13 2.89
C HIS A 207 -12.51 8.71 3.37
N TYR A 208 -11.55 7.79 3.25
CA TYR A 208 -11.67 6.43 3.78
C TYR A 208 -12.07 6.45 5.27
N TRP A 209 -11.43 7.29 6.09
CA TRP A 209 -11.73 7.33 7.52
C TRP A 209 -13.11 7.92 7.83
N THR A 210 -13.47 9.02 7.18
CA THR A 210 -14.70 9.78 7.46
C THR A 210 -15.94 9.17 6.81
N THR A 211 -15.78 8.48 5.69
CA THR A 211 -16.85 7.98 4.83
C THR A 211 -16.82 6.45 4.76
N GLU A 212 -15.89 5.84 4.02
CA GLU A 212 -15.89 4.39 3.75
C GLU A 212 -15.89 3.54 5.04
N ARG A 213 -15.05 3.93 6.01
CA ARG A 213 -14.94 3.26 7.30
C ARG A 213 -16.21 3.42 8.12
N ARG A 214 -16.81 4.61 8.08
CA ARG A 214 -18.08 4.92 8.77
C ARG A 214 -19.19 4.04 8.25
N GLU A 215 -19.37 4.02 6.94
CA GLU A 215 -20.39 3.18 6.30
C GLU A 215 -20.16 1.69 6.58
N SER A 216 -18.90 1.22 6.55
CA SER A 216 -18.57 -0.16 6.94
C SER A 216 -19.00 -0.48 8.37
N ASP A 217 -18.72 0.42 9.32
CA ASP A 217 -19.04 0.21 10.73
C ASP A 217 -20.56 0.30 10.99
N GLU A 218 -21.28 1.16 10.26
CA GLU A 218 -22.75 1.23 10.27
C GLU A 218 -23.38 -0.04 9.72
N ARG A 219 -22.91 -0.55 8.56
CA ARG A 219 -23.36 -1.83 8.00
C ARG A 219 -23.17 -2.98 8.99
N LYS A 220 -22.00 -3.05 9.64
CA LYS A 220 -21.71 -4.05 10.68
C LYS A 220 -22.61 -3.93 11.90
N ALA A 221 -23.00 -2.71 12.28
CA ALA A 221 -23.95 -2.49 13.36
C ALA A 221 -25.34 -3.03 13.01
N VAL A 222 -25.83 -2.77 11.79
CA VAL A 222 -27.10 -3.33 11.28
C VAL A 222 -27.06 -4.86 11.27
N GLU A 223 -25.99 -5.45 10.73
CA GLU A 223 -25.82 -6.92 10.74
C GLU A 223 -25.78 -7.52 12.14
N ALA A 224 -25.16 -6.84 13.10
CA ALA A 224 -25.09 -7.30 14.48
C ALA A 224 -26.50 -7.39 15.09
N VAL A 225 -27.33 -6.36 14.87
CA VAL A 225 -28.73 -6.34 15.33
C VAL A 225 -29.52 -7.48 14.70
N ALA A 226 -29.40 -7.68 13.39
CA ALA A 226 -30.07 -8.79 12.68
C ALA A 226 -29.67 -10.18 13.22
N LYS A 227 -28.44 -10.31 13.74
CA LYS A 227 -27.91 -11.54 14.37
C LYS A 227 -28.22 -11.62 15.88
N GLY A 228 -29.08 -10.74 16.42
CA GLY A 228 -29.44 -10.68 17.84
C GLY A 228 -28.29 -10.23 18.76
N LYS A 229 -27.25 -9.61 18.20
CA LYS A 229 -26.09 -9.10 18.94
C LYS A 229 -26.25 -7.59 19.20
N LYS A 230 -25.67 -7.12 20.31
CA LYS A 230 -25.61 -5.68 20.59
C LYS A 230 -24.62 -5.00 19.63
N PRO A 231 -25.02 -3.95 18.89
CA PRO A 231 -24.10 -3.22 18.02
C PRO A 231 -23.06 -2.46 18.86
N LYS A 232 -21.88 -2.26 18.28
CA LYS A 232 -20.81 -1.47 18.90
C LYS A 232 -21.26 -0.01 18.96
N LYS A 233 -21.31 0.58 20.16
CA LYS A 233 -21.54 2.01 20.33
C LYS A 233 -20.23 2.78 20.13
N LEU A 234 -20.20 3.65 19.13
CA LEU A 234 -19.09 4.56 18.87
C LEU A 234 -19.43 5.96 19.44
N PRO A 235 -18.43 6.73 19.91
CA PRO A 235 -18.64 8.12 20.28
C PRO A 235 -18.97 8.98 19.05
N ASP A 236 -19.67 10.10 19.24
CA ASP A 236 -20.13 10.95 18.13
C ASP A 236 -18.97 11.50 17.28
N ASN A 237 -17.83 11.78 17.92
CA ASN A 237 -16.62 12.28 17.27
C ASN A 237 -15.68 11.16 16.78
N TYR A 238 -16.15 9.92 16.64
CA TYR A 238 -15.29 8.77 16.31
C TYR A 238 -14.48 8.97 15.03
N TYR A 239 -15.13 9.52 14.00
CA TYR A 239 -14.56 9.70 12.68
C TYR A 239 -13.90 11.07 12.47
N ASP A 240 -13.85 11.91 13.50
CA ASP A 240 -13.24 13.24 13.38
C ASP A 240 -11.74 13.12 13.13
N ILE A 241 -11.22 14.04 12.32
CA ILE A 241 -9.79 14.18 12.02
C ILE A 241 -9.35 15.56 12.48
N ARG A 242 -8.21 15.62 13.16
CA ARG A 242 -7.56 16.88 13.54
C ARG A 242 -6.33 17.08 12.67
N SER A 243 -6.31 18.18 11.93
CA SER A 243 -5.18 18.60 11.10
C SER A 243 -4.41 19.74 11.78
N PRO A 244 -3.08 19.85 11.58
CA PRO A 244 -2.33 21.00 12.05
C PRO A 244 -2.66 22.25 11.21
N ASP A 245 -2.84 23.40 11.88
CA ASP A 245 -3.13 24.67 11.21
C ASP A 245 -1.88 25.33 10.59
N GLY A 246 -2.08 26.12 9.53
CA GLY A 246 -1.03 26.98 8.96
C GLY A 246 0.12 26.22 8.29
N LEU A 247 -0.11 24.97 7.90
CA LEU A 247 0.85 24.19 7.13
C LEU A 247 1.03 24.78 5.74
N GLN A 248 2.26 24.62 5.23
CA GLN A 248 2.65 24.92 3.86
C GLN A 248 3.56 23.80 3.37
N PRO A 249 3.69 23.62 2.05
CA PRO A 249 4.63 22.66 1.48
C PRO A 249 6.06 22.84 1.99
N TYR A 250 6.76 21.72 2.12
CA TYR A 250 8.14 21.64 2.60
C TYR A 250 8.37 22.33 3.95
N PRO A 251 7.60 21.96 4.98
CA PRO A 251 7.68 22.62 6.28
C PRO A 251 9.06 22.48 6.92
N ALA A 252 9.36 23.35 7.89
CA ALA A 252 10.61 23.30 8.63
C ALA A 252 10.78 21.97 9.40
N PRO A 253 12.03 21.54 9.70
CA PRO A 253 12.27 20.34 10.48
C PRO A 253 11.49 20.31 11.79
N LYS A 254 10.97 19.13 12.15
CA LYS A 254 10.17 18.88 13.37
C LYS A 254 8.80 19.57 13.41
N THR A 255 8.36 20.21 12.32
CA THR A 255 6.96 20.67 12.19
C THR A 255 6.01 19.48 12.29
N LYS A 256 4.91 19.64 13.05
CA LYS A 256 3.85 18.63 13.10
C LYS A 256 3.05 18.71 11.81
N THR A 257 3.17 17.69 10.96
CA THR A 257 2.48 17.62 9.67
C THR A 257 1.37 16.58 9.64
N ALA A 258 1.25 15.75 10.67
CA ALA A 258 0.35 14.61 10.67
C ALA A 258 -1.09 15.01 11.04
N ASP A 259 -2.03 14.57 10.21
CA ASP A 259 -3.44 14.42 10.58
C ASP A 259 -3.57 13.34 11.66
N VAL A 260 -4.48 13.56 12.60
CA VAL A 260 -4.73 12.64 13.72
C VAL A 260 -6.23 12.37 13.84
N ALA A 261 -6.63 11.13 13.53
CA ALA A 261 -7.98 10.66 13.84
C ALA A 261 -8.26 10.74 15.35
N ALA A 262 -9.46 11.15 15.72
CA ALA A 262 -9.88 11.28 17.11
C ALA A 262 -9.83 9.93 17.85
N HIS A 263 -10.14 8.83 17.17
CA HIS A 263 -10.20 7.48 17.75
C HIS A 263 -9.56 6.40 16.87
N ASP A 264 -8.25 6.20 17.00
CA ASP A 264 -7.51 5.17 16.24
C ASP A 264 -6.88 4.07 17.12
N GLY A 265 -7.62 3.55 18.10
CA GLY A 265 -7.13 2.50 18.99
C GLY A 265 -6.73 1.19 18.27
N GLY A 266 -7.23 0.98 17.05
CA GLY A 266 -6.90 -0.18 16.21
C GLY A 266 -5.74 0.05 15.22
N SER A 267 -5.11 1.23 15.22
CA SER A 267 -4.02 1.57 14.30
C SER A 267 -4.40 1.38 12.81
N ASN A 268 -5.59 1.84 12.45
CA ASN A 268 -6.18 1.74 11.13
C ASN A 268 -6.06 3.04 10.31
N PHE A 269 -6.03 4.21 10.96
CA PHE A 269 -5.90 5.49 10.26
C PHE A 269 -4.55 5.58 9.52
N GLY A 270 -4.55 6.16 8.32
CA GLY A 270 -3.34 6.35 7.50
C GLY A 270 -2.88 5.14 6.67
N ARG A 271 -3.51 3.96 6.79
CA ARG A 271 -3.15 2.80 5.94
C ARG A 271 -3.67 2.99 4.51
N VAL A 272 -2.80 3.46 3.62
CA VAL A 272 -3.17 3.88 2.26
C VAL A 272 -3.72 2.75 1.40
N ALA A 273 -3.25 1.52 1.60
CA ALA A 273 -3.71 0.35 0.85
C ALA A 273 -5.19 0.00 1.10
N ARG A 274 -5.85 0.63 2.09
CA ARG A 274 -7.25 0.36 2.44
C ARG A 274 -8.25 1.35 1.87
N ALA A 275 -7.78 2.51 1.42
CA ALA A 275 -8.67 3.49 0.79
C ALA A 275 -8.98 3.00 -0.61
N SER A 276 -10.27 2.74 -0.88
CA SER A 276 -10.67 2.20 -2.17
C SER A 276 -10.31 3.18 -3.30
N GLY A 277 -9.75 2.67 -4.39
CA GLY A 277 -9.34 3.47 -5.54
C GLY A 277 -7.93 4.07 -5.47
N LEU A 278 -7.15 3.74 -4.43
CA LEU A 278 -5.70 4.02 -4.41
C LEU A 278 -4.91 2.82 -4.96
N MET A 279 -4.73 1.77 -4.16
CA MET A 279 -3.74 0.72 -4.43
C MET A 279 -4.33 -0.65 -4.72
N ASP A 280 -5.65 -0.80 -4.80
CA ASP A 280 -6.32 -2.11 -4.89
C ASP A 280 -5.78 -2.95 -6.07
N ASP A 281 -5.91 -2.43 -7.29
CA ASP A 281 -5.45 -3.08 -8.51
C ASP A 281 -3.93 -3.28 -8.51
N TYR A 282 -3.20 -2.28 -8.02
CA TYR A 282 -1.74 -2.33 -7.96
C TYR A 282 -1.23 -3.43 -7.02
N VAL A 283 -1.86 -3.60 -5.85
CA VAL A 283 -1.52 -4.66 -4.90
C VAL A 283 -1.85 -6.02 -5.51
N GLU A 284 -3.01 -6.17 -6.13
CA GLU A 284 -3.39 -7.41 -6.80
C GLU A 284 -2.39 -7.80 -7.89
N ASP A 285 -2.04 -6.86 -8.77
CA ASP A 285 -1.08 -7.09 -9.86
C ASP A 285 0.34 -7.35 -9.33
N SER A 286 0.77 -6.63 -8.29
CA SER A 286 2.06 -6.89 -7.63
C SER A 286 2.14 -8.31 -7.08
N LEU A 287 1.04 -8.82 -6.52
CA LEU A 287 0.97 -10.18 -5.97
C LEU A 287 0.93 -11.29 -7.03
N ARG A 288 0.67 -10.95 -8.30
CA ARG A 288 0.79 -11.87 -9.45
C ARG A 288 2.22 -12.01 -9.95
N ALA A 289 3.14 -11.15 -9.51
CA ALA A 289 4.56 -11.26 -9.87
C ALA A 289 5.14 -12.61 -9.44
N ARG A 290 5.93 -13.24 -10.31
CA ARG A 290 6.56 -14.55 -10.03
C ARG A 290 7.88 -14.38 -9.30
N VAL A 291 7.93 -14.91 -8.09
CA VAL A 291 9.15 -15.07 -7.30
C VAL A 291 9.56 -16.53 -7.34
N ALA A 292 10.77 -16.82 -7.81
CA ALA A 292 11.25 -18.20 -8.03
C ALA A 292 10.25 -19.07 -8.84
N GLY A 293 9.59 -18.47 -9.83
CA GLY A 293 8.62 -19.14 -10.70
C GLY A 293 7.19 -19.25 -10.15
N ILE A 294 6.95 -18.89 -8.87
CA ILE A 294 5.64 -18.96 -8.21
C ILE A 294 5.15 -17.55 -7.91
N GLU A 295 3.87 -17.28 -8.14
CA GLU A 295 3.29 -15.96 -7.85
C GLU A 295 3.39 -15.59 -6.36
N ALA A 296 3.69 -14.34 -6.07
CA ALA A 296 3.92 -13.84 -4.71
C ALA A 296 2.75 -14.12 -3.75
N ARG A 297 1.49 -14.07 -4.20
CA ARG A 297 0.33 -14.43 -3.39
C ARG A 297 0.41 -15.84 -2.76
N HIS A 298 1.04 -16.79 -3.44
CA HIS A 298 1.19 -18.16 -2.92
C HIS A 298 2.29 -18.24 -1.87
N TRP A 299 3.39 -17.50 -2.06
CA TRP A 299 4.41 -17.34 -1.03
C TRP A 299 3.86 -16.67 0.24
N VAL A 300 3.09 -15.60 0.09
CA VAL A 300 2.42 -14.92 1.22
C VAL A 300 1.51 -15.89 1.97
N ALA A 301 0.65 -16.64 1.25
CA ALA A 301 -0.22 -17.64 1.85
C ALA A 301 0.57 -18.75 2.57
N PHE A 302 1.67 -19.22 1.97
CA PHE A 302 2.56 -20.21 2.56
C PHE A 302 3.16 -19.71 3.88
N PHE A 303 3.80 -18.53 3.87
CA PHE A 303 4.44 -17.99 5.08
C PHE A 303 3.42 -17.67 6.18
N LYS A 304 2.22 -17.22 5.80
CA LYS A 304 1.13 -17.00 6.75
C LYS A 304 0.71 -18.31 7.41
N ALA A 305 0.49 -19.37 6.63
CA ALA A 305 0.15 -20.69 7.15
C ALA A 305 1.27 -21.29 8.02
N TYR A 306 2.52 -21.10 7.62
CA TYR A 306 3.71 -21.54 8.38
C TYR A 306 3.79 -20.85 9.74
N ALA A 307 3.62 -19.52 9.79
CA ALA A 307 3.67 -18.75 11.03
C ALA A 307 2.46 -18.99 11.94
N GLU A 308 1.30 -19.35 11.39
CA GLU A 308 0.07 -19.63 12.15
C GLU A 308 -0.03 -21.09 12.61
N GLY A 309 0.82 -22.00 12.12
CA GLY A 309 0.67 -23.45 12.31
C GLY A 309 1.99 -24.19 12.51
N ALA A 310 2.48 -24.21 13.76
CA ALA A 310 3.50 -25.17 14.18
C ALA A 310 2.90 -26.57 14.39
N GLN A 311 2.46 -27.24 13.32
CA GLN A 311 2.45 -28.70 13.22
C GLN A 311 2.74 -29.11 11.78
N LYS A 312 3.96 -29.65 11.56
CA LYS A 312 4.53 -30.02 10.25
C LYS A 312 3.64 -30.94 9.38
N GLY A 313 2.68 -31.66 9.97
CA GLY A 313 1.75 -32.54 9.25
C GLY A 313 0.56 -31.80 8.61
N GLU A 314 -0.12 -30.92 9.35
CA GLU A 314 -1.30 -30.22 8.84
C GLU A 314 -0.97 -29.19 7.75
N LEU A 315 0.23 -28.60 7.82
CA LEU A 315 0.72 -27.63 6.84
C LEU A 315 0.90 -28.27 5.45
N HIS A 316 1.45 -29.49 5.40
CA HIS A 316 1.59 -30.26 4.16
C HIS A 316 0.22 -30.49 3.51
N ASP A 317 -0.77 -30.96 4.27
CA ASP A 317 -2.12 -31.22 3.76
C ASP A 317 -2.83 -29.93 3.32
N ARG A 318 -2.60 -28.81 4.02
CA ARG A 318 -3.20 -27.51 3.67
C ARG A 318 -2.61 -26.95 2.38
N ILE A 319 -1.29 -27.05 2.21
CA ILE A 319 -0.59 -26.67 0.97
C ILE A 319 -1.05 -27.57 -0.19
N MET A 320 -1.12 -28.89 0.01
CA MET A 320 -1.58 -29.83 -1.01
C MET A 320 -3.03 -29.57 -1.42
N ARG A 321 -3.92 -29.23 -0.47
CA ARG A 321 -5.31 -28.82 -0.78
C ARG A 321 -5.38 -27.52 -1.56
N GLN A 322 -4.56 -26.54 -1.22
CA GLN A 322 -4.55 -25.23 -1.88
C GLN A 322 -3.98 -25.32 -3.31
N ILE A 323 -2.92 -26.11 -3.49
CA ILE A 323 -2.37 -26.44 -4.82
C ILE A 323 -3.39 -27.26 -5.61
N ALA A 324 -4.04 -28.27 -5.02
CA ALA A 324 -5.05 -29.07 -5.69
C ALA A 324 -6.29 -28.26 -6.13
N ARG A 325 -6.69 -27.25 -5.35
CA ARG A 325 -7.74 -26.31 -5.73
C ARG A 325 -7.32 -25.46 -6.92
N GLN A 326 -6.07 -24.98 -6.95
CA GLN A 326 -5.55 -24.28 -8.13
C GLN A 326 -5.36 -25.18 -9.37
N ARG A 327 -5.07 -26.48 -9.19
CA ARG A 327 -5.05 -27.48 -10.30
C ARG A 327 -6.39 -27.50 -11.03
N GLN A 328 -7.48 -27.46 -10.28
CA GLN A 328 -8.84 -27.49 -10.82
C GLN A 328 -9.17 -26.21 -11.60
N GLU A 329 -8.60 -25.07 -11.20
CA GLU A 329 -8.81 -23.77 -11.84
C GLU A 329 -7.91 -23.54 -13.06
N GLN A 330 -6.76 -24.23 -13.18
CA GLN A 330 -5.73 -23.95 -14.21
C GLN A 330 -5.32 -25.12 -15.13
N ASN A 331 -5.83 -26.34 -14.91
CA ASN A 331 -5.64 -27.49 -15.82
C ASN A 331 -4.16 -27.87 -16.10
N LEU A 332 -3.32 -27.89 -15.06
CA LEU A 332 -1.88 -28.21 -15.15
C LEU A 332 -1.58 -29.68 -14.78
N ASP A 333 -0.62 -30.31 -15.47
CA ASP A 333 -0.28 -31.73 -15.33
C ASP A 333 0.53 -32.07 -14.07
N SER A 334 0.33 -33.29 -13.55
CA SER A 334 0.57 -33.71 -12.15
C SER A 334 2.02 -34.08 -11.82
N ASP A 335 2.79 -34.53 -12.80
CA ASP A 335 4.03 -35.26 -12.51
C ASP A 335 5.25 -34.35 -12.28
N ASP A 336 5.33 -33.20 -12.96
CA ASP A 336 6.48 -32.30 -12.84
C ASP A 336 6.54 -31.56 -11.50
N ILE A 337 5.38 -31.17 -10.97
CA ILE A 337 5.29 -30.42 -9.70
C ILE A 337 5.46 -31.34 -8.49
N ALA A 338 4.96 -32.58 -8.56
CA ALA A 338 5.14 -33.56 -7.49
C ALA A 338 6.60 -34.03 -7.36
N VAL A 339 7.35 -34.00 -8.47
CA VAL A 339 8.80 -34.24 -8.48
C VAL A 339 9.52 -33.03 -7.89
N LEU A 340 9.25 -31.81 -8.37
CA LEU A 340 9.84 -30.57 -7.84
C LEU A 340 9.61 -30.39 -6.34
N LEU A 341 8.40 -30.67 -5.84
CA LEU A 341 8.08 -30.54 -4.41
C LEU A 341 8.74 -31.63 -3.56
N ARG A 342 8.88 -32.86 -4.06
CA ARG A 342 9.64 -33.92 -3.37
C ARG A 342 11.12 -33.58 -3.31
N GLU A 343 11.68 -33.05 -4.39
CA GLU A 343 13.06 -32.56 -4.40
C GLU A 343 13.26 -31.39 -3.44
N TRP A 344 12.26 -30.52 -3.31
CA TRP A 344 12.32 -29.36 -2.41
C TRP A 344 12.21 -29.74 -0.94
N VAL A 345 11.29 -30.66 -0.59
CA VAL A 345 11.16 -31.22 0.77
C VAL A 345 12.45 -31.93 1.20
N ASN A 346 13.13 -32.61 0.28
CA ASN A 346 14.41 -33.27 0.55
C ASN A 346 15.61 -32.30 0.68
N ARG A 347 15.45 -31.03 0.28
CA ARG A 347 16.48 -29.98 0.41
C ARG A 347 16.30 -29.10 1.65
N LEU A 348 15.18 -29.21 2.35
CA LEU A 348 15.03 -28.62 3.67
C LEU A 348 15.97 -29.36 4.63
N PRO A 349 16.75 -28.65 5.47
CA PRO A 349 17.64 -29.30 6.42
C PRO A 349 16.84 -30.25 7.32
N GLY A 350 17.15 -31.55 7.23
CA GLY A 350 16.64 -32.55 8.14
C GLY A 350 17.43 -32.49 9.45
N GLY A 351 16.80 -32.00 10.52
CA GLY A 351 17.37 -31.90 11.86
C GLY A 351 16.83 -30.67 12.59
#